data_AF-A0A534Q444-F1
#
_entry.id   AF-A0A534Q444-F1
#
_cell.length_a   1.000
_cell.length_b   1.000
_cell.length_c   1.000
_cell.angle_alpha   90.00
_cell.angle_beta   90.00
_cell.angle_gamma   90.00
#
_symmetry.space_group_name_H-M   'P 1'
#
loop_
_entity.id
_entity.type
_entity.pdbx_description
1 polymer ?
#
loop_
_entity_poly.entity_id
_entity_poly.type
_entity_poly.pdbx_seq_one_letter_code
_entity_poly.pdbx_strand_id
1 'polypeptide(L)'
;MPARTDRLRALLAERILVLDGATGTYLQGRDLGPADFGGEAYDGCNEHLVLTRPDVVREMHEGYLAAGADLVETNTFGGTRIPLAEYGLADKAREINATAARLAREACAKLETPDRPRFVAGSMGPGTKTISVTGGITFGEVVAAFAEQTVGLAEGGADVLFLETQQDTLNVKAALLGIDRGFAEAGVVLPVVLSVSIETMGTMLAGQSIEAVYVSVAHRDLLAIGMNCATGPDFMTDHLRTLAQISRFPVSCFPNAGLPDEEGRYNETPAIFVRKVERFLAEGWVNIIGGCCGTTAEHVRALVELAGRYRPRSAAPVRRSVVSGIEVLAVEDDRRPVIVGERTNVIGSRKFKELVVGGDLDQAAEIGRRQVRGGAQVLDVCLANPDRDELIDMTAFLDVLTRKVKVPLMLDSTDHRVLEQALERCQGKAIINSINLEDGEERFEKVVPLIHRYGAAVVVGCIDEDKARGMAVTRERKVQIAERSHRLLTEKYGVAE
;
A
#
# COMPACT_ATOMS: atom_id res chain seq x y z
N MET A 1 -6.00 -9.46 -22.34
CA MET A 1 -5.33 -8.85 -21.17
C MET A 1 -4.16 -9.68 -20.65
N PRO A 2 -4.25 -11.02 -20.44
CA PRO A 2 -3.12 -11.82 -19.90
C PRO A 2 -1.80 -11.64 -20.68
N ALA A 3 -1.87 -11.69 -22.02
CA ALA A 3 -0.69 -11.52 -22.87
C ALA A 3 0.01 -10.15 -22.72
N ARG A 4 -0.70 -9.07 -22.38
CA ARG A 4 -0.11 -7.74 -22.19
C ARG A 4 0.55 -7.63 -20.81
N THR A 5 -0.09 -8.16 -19.78
CA THR A 5 0.48 -8.28 -18.43
C THR A 5 1.76 -9.12 -18.42
N ASP A 6 1.76 -10.27 -19.10
CA ASP A 6 2.95 -11.13 -19.20
C ASP A 6 4.07 -10.42 -19.96
N ARG A 7 3.72 -9.69 -21.03
CA ARG A 7 4.69 -8.88 -21.79
C ARG A 7 5.28 -7.76 -20.93
N LEU A 8 4.49 -7.09 -20.10
CA LEU A 8 4.96 -6.06 -19.17
C LEU A 8 5.94 -6.64 -18.16
N ARG A 9 5.59 -7.79 -17.53
CA ARG A 9 6.48 -8.48 -16.57
C ARG A 9 7.79 -8.91 -17.22
N ALA A 10 7.75 -9.45 -18.44
CA ALA A 10 8.95 -9.81 -19.19
C ALA A 10 9.85 -8.59 -19.46
N LEU A 11 9.27 -7.49 -19.94
CA LEU A 11 10.03 -6.28 -20.24
C LEU A 11 10.68 -5.65 -18.99
N LEU A 12 10.02 -5.69 -17.83
CA LEU A 12 10.57 -5.22 -16.56
C LEU A 12 11.82 -6.00 -16.11
N ALA A 13 11.91 -7.28 -16.48
CA ALA A 13 13.09 -8.11 -16.22
C ALA A 13 14.22 -7.85 -17.23
N GLU A 14 13.89 -7.43 -18.45
CA GLU A 14 14.85 -7.20 -19.53
C GLU A 14 15.48 -5.81 -19.50
N ARG A 15 14.68 -4.77 -19.18
CA ARG A 15 15.11 -3.36 -19.23
C ARG A 15 14.38 -2.50 -18.21
N ILE A 16 14.94 -1.31 -17.96
CA ILE A 16 14.26 -0.28 -17.17
C ILE A 16 13.14 0.30 -18.02
N LEU A 17 11.93 0.37 -17.47
CA LEU A 17 10.77 0.99 -18.12
C LEU A 17 10.64 2.44 -17.70
N VAL A 18 10.15 3.27 -18.63
CA VAL A 18 9.94 4.70 -18.39
C VAL A 18 8.45 5.02 -18.37
N LEU A 19 7.97 5.43 -17.20
CA LEU A 19 6.67 6.08 -17.00
C LEU A 19 6.71 7.52 -17.56
N ASP A 20 5.54 8.10 -17.81
CA ASP A 20 5.41 9.47 -18.26
C ASP A 20 5.75 10.51 -17.18
N GLY A 21 5.36 11.75 -17.45
CA GLY A 21 5.57 12.89 -16.56
C GLY A 21 4.26 13.38 -15.93
N ALA A 22 4.28 14.59 -15.37
CA ALA A 22 3.14 15.13 -14.64
C ALA A 22 1.89 15.31 -15.50
N THR A 23 0.75 14.87 -14.97
CA THR A 23 -0.58 15.25 -15.49
C THR A 23 -1.01 16.62 -14.95
N GLY A 24 -0.96 16.82 -13.62
CA GLY A 24 -1.46 18.04 -12.98
C GLY A 24 -0.76 19.32 -13.48
N THR A 25 0.57 19.38 -13.44
CA THR A 25 1.30 20.57 -13.89
C THR A 25 1.23 20.77 -15.42
N TYR A 26 1.01 19.70 -16.19
CA TYR A 26 0.75 19.83 -17.63
C TYR A 26 -0.58 20.55 -17.88
N LEU A 27 -1.64 20.16 -17.17
CA LEU A 27 -2.97 20.78 -17.29
C LEU A 27 -2.96 22.23 -16.77
N GLN A 28 -2.28 22.51 -15.66
CA GLN A 28 -2.11 23.87 -15.14
C GLN A 28 -1.36 24.80 -16.10
N GLY A 29 -0.47 24.24 -16.93
CA GLY A 29 0.22 24.99 -17.99
C GLY A 29 -0.65 25.32 -19.21
N ARG A 30 -1.92 24.88 -19.21
CA ARG A 30 -2.91 25.21 -20.23
C ARG A 30 -3.77 26.37 -19.76
N ASP A 31 -4.23 27.18 -20.71
CA ASP A 31 -5.20 28.27 -20.47
C ASP A 31 -6.62 27.69 -20.36
N LEU A 32 -6.85 26.87 -19.33
CA LEU A 32 -8.14 26.24 -19.04
C LEU A 32 -8.89 27.08 -18.00
N GLY A 33 -10.16 27.35 -18.27
CA GLY A 33 -11.05 28.05 -17.34
C GLY A 33 -12.25 27.20 -16.92
N PRO A 34 -13.13 27.72 -16.04
CA PRO A 34 -14.29 26.98 -15.52
C PRO A 34 -15.16 26.32 -16.60
N ALA A 35 -15.32 26.96 -17.76
CA ALA A 35 -16.09 26.41 -18.88
C ALA A 35 -15.50 25.09 -19.43
N ASP A 36 -14.17 24.95 -19.43
CA ASP A 36 -13.48 23.74 -19.86
C ASP A 36 -13.70 22.58 -18.88
N PHE A 37 -13.82 22.86 -17.59
CA PHE A 37 -14.18 21.88 -16.57
C PHE A 37 -15.69 21.56 -16.55
N GLY A 38 -16.50 22.21 -17.38
CA GLY A 38 -17.96 22.01 -17.45
C GLY A 38 -18.78 22.97 -16.57
N GLY A 39 -18.14 24.01 -16.01
CA GLY A 39 -18.76 25.07 -15.22
C GLY A 39 -18.01 25.36 -13.91
N GLU A 40 -18.35 26.48 -13.28
CA GLU A 40 -17.77 26.95 -11.99
C GLU A 40 -17.78 25.90 -10.88
N ALA A 41 -18.80 25.04 -10.84
CA ALA A 41 -18.92 23.99 -9.82
C ALA A 41 -17.88 22.86 -9.95
N TYR A 42 -17.23 22.74 -11.11
CA TYR A 42 -16.28 21.67 -11.43
C TYR A 42 -14.86 22.19 -11.63
N ASP A 43 -14.64 23.49 -11.47
CA ASP A 43 -13.36 24.13 -11.71
C ASP A 43 -12.25 23.51 -10.84
N GLY A 44 -11.14 23.15 -11.47
CA GLY A 44 -10.03 22.43 -10.83
C GLY A 44 -10.19 20.92 -10.68
N CYS A 45 -11.33 20.32 -11.05
CA CYS A 45 -11.48 18.86 -11.11
C CYS A 45 -10.84 18.30 -12.39
N ASN A 46 -9.54 18.03 -12.34
CA ASN A 46 -8.78 17.54 -13.49
C ASN A 46 -9.36 16.26 -14.09
N GLU A 47 -9.90 15.36 -13.26
CA GLU A 47 -10.53 14.12 -13.71
C GLU A 47 -11.76 14.38 -14.59
N HIS A 48 -12.48 15.50 -14.41
CA HIS A 48 -13.65 15.81 -15.23
C HIS A 48 -13.28 16.19 -16.67
N LEU A 49 -12.05 16.67 -16.90
CA LEU A 49 -11.54 17.00 -18.23
C LEU A 49 -11.51 15.80 -19.17
N VAL A 50 -11.53 14.56 -18.65
CA VAL A 50 -11.62 13.37 -19.51
C VAL A 50 -12.96 13.30 -20.26
N LEU A 51 -14.01 13.94 -19.73
CA LEU A 51 -15.33 14.03 -20.35
C LEU A 51 -15.49 15.32 -21.15
N THR A 52 -15.02 16.45 -20.60
CA THR A 52 -15.29 17.79 -21.17
C THR A 52 -14.23 18.25 -22.16
N ARG A 53 -12.96 17.89 -21.95
CA ARG A 53 -11.80 18.22 -22.80
C ARG A 53 -10.94 16.99 -23.12
N PRO A 54 -11.53 15.92 -23.70
CA PRO A 54 -10.78 14.71 -24.05
C PRO A 54 -9.68 14.97 -25.09
N ASP A 55 -9.77 16.06 -25.85
CA ASP A 55 -8.74 16.53 -26.76
C ASP A 55 -7.43 16.87 -26.02
N VAL A 56 -7.51 17.62 -24.92
CA VAL A 56 -6.34 18.03 -24.12
C VAL A 56 -5.69 16.83 -23.45
N VAL A 57 -6.50 15.94 -22.87
CA VAL A 57 -6.02 14.72 -22.21
C VAL A 57 -5.33 13.78 -23.22
N ARG A 58 -5.90 13.63 -24.42
CA ARG A 58 -5.28 12.81 -25.47
C ARG A 58 -3.95 13.41 -25.95
N GLU A 59 -3.91 14.73 -26.17
CA GLU A 59 -2.69 15.43 -26.57
C GLU A 59 -1.55 15.22 -25.55
N MET A 60 -1.88 15.22 -24.25
CA MET A 60 -0.93 14.95 -23.17
C MET A 60 -0.30 13.56 -23.31
N HIS A 61 -1.13 12.52 -23.40
CA HIS A 61 -0.65 11.14 -23.53
C HIS A 61 0.19 10.97 -24.81
N GLU A 62 -0.28 11.51 -25.94
CA GLU A 62 0.45 11.45 -27.20
C GLU A 62 1.82 12.15 -27.11
N GLY A 63 1.90 13.28 -26.41
CA GLY A 63 3.16 13.99 -26.14
C GLY A 63 4.17 13.16 -25.36
N TYR A 64 3.75 12.51 -24.28
CA TYR A 64 4.63 11.64 -23.48
C TYR A 64 5.03 10.35 -24.23
N LEU A 65 4.11 9.75 -24.97
CA LEU A 65 4.39 8.58 -25.81
C LEU A 65 5.37 8.91 -26.94
N ALA A 66 5.25 10.09 -27.56
CA ALA A 66 6.17 10.59 -28.57
C ALA A 66 7.56 10.93 -27.99
N ALA A 67 7.63 11.35 -26.73
CA ALA A 67 8.89 11.46 -25.99
C ALA A 67 9.53 10.09 -25.69
N GLY A 68 8.74 9.01 -25.74
CA GLY A 68 9.22 7.64 -25.67
C GLY A 68 8.74 6.86 -24.45
N ALA A 69 7.87 7.41 -23.60
CA ALA A 69 7.33 6.72 -22.42
C ALA A 69 6.80 5.32 -22.77
N ASP A 70 7.20 4.32 -22.00
CA ASP A 70 6.72 2.94 -22.11
C ASP A 70 5.32 2.78 -21.49
N LEU A 71 5.05 3.54 -20.43
CA LEU A 71 3.76 3.60 -19.74
C LEU A 71 3.28 5.05 -19.69
N VAL A 72 1.97 5.26 -19.77
CA VAL A 72 1.32 6.54 -19.45
C VAL A 72 0.28 6.36 -18.37
N GLU A 73 0.25 7.27 -17.40
CA GLU A 73 -0.77 7.31 -16.36
C GLU A 73 -2.08 7.86 -16.90
N THR A 74 -3.20 7.24 -16.54
CA THR A 74 -4.53 7.80 -16.81
C THR A 74 -4.76 9.06 -15.99
N ASN A 75 -5.53 10.02 -16.51
CA ASN A 75 -5.95 11.20 -15.75
C ASN A 75 -7.05 10.83 -14.72
N THR A 76 -6.67 10.08 -13.69
CA THR A 76 -7.57 9.48 -12.69
C THR A 76 -7.01 9.50 -11.27
N PHE A 77 -6.04 10.37 -10.98
CA PHE A 77 -5.41 10.45 -9.67
C PHE A 77 -6.44 10.64 -8.54
N GLY A 78 -7.36 11.60 -8.70
CA GLY A 78 -8.51 11.85 -7.83
C GLY A 78 -9.77 11.05 -8.21
N GLY A 79 -9.66 10.03 -9.06
CA GLY A 79 -10.78 9.38 -9.74
C GLY A 79 -11.69 8.51 -8.87
N THR A 80 -11.50 8.45 -7.55
CA THR A 80 -12.44 7.74 -6.67
C THR A 80 -13.67 8.61 -6.39
N ARG A 81 -14.78 7.99 -5.97
CA ARG A 81 -15.96 8.74 -5.52
C ARG A 81 -15.70 9.72 -4.37
N ILE A 82 -14.60 9.57 -3.63
CA ILE A 82 -14.29 10.39 -2.45
C ILE A 82 -13.89 11.83 -2.86
N PRO A 83 -12.82 12.08 -3.65
CA PRO A 83 -12.55 13.43 -4.17
C PRO A 83 -13.65 13.93 -5.11
N LEU A 84 -14.21 13.06 -5.96
CA LEU A 84 -15.26 13.46 -6.90
C LEU A 84 -16.55 13.95 -6.20
N ALA A 85 -16.82 13.51 -4.97
CA ALA A 85 -17.94 14.02 -4.19
C ALA A 85 -17.82 15.52 -3.86
N GLU A 86 -16.61 16.05 -3.74
CA GLU A 86 -16.35 17.48 -3.47
C GLU A 86 -16.83 18.37 -4.64
N TYR A 87 -16.92 17.79 -5.84
CA TYR A 87 -17.41 18.42 -7.06
C TYR A 87 -18.83 17.96 -7.44
N GLY A 88 -19.51 17.16 -6.62
CA GLY A 88 -20.82 16.58 -6.95
C GLY A 88 -20.79 15.53 -8.08
N LEU A 89 -19.63 14.89 -8.29
CA LEU A 89 -19.38 13.92 -9.37
C LEU A 89 -19.18 12.48 -8.86
N ALA A 90 -19.52 12.19 -7.60
CA ALA A 90 -19.32 10.87 -6.99
C ALA A 90 -19.91 9.70 -7.82
N ASP A 91 -21.11 9.90 -8.39
CA ASP A 91 -21.81 8.89 -9.20
C ASP A 91 -21.19 8.68 -10.59
N LYS A 92 -20.23 9.53 -10.98
CA LYS A 92 -19.51 9.45 -12.25
C LYS A 92 -18.15 8.76 -12.14
N ALA A 93 -17.75 8.29 -10.96
CA ALA A 93 -16.43 7.69 -10.74
C ALA A 93 -16.12 6.59 -11.76
N ARG A 94 -16.99 5.59 -11.93
CA ARG A 94 -16.76 4.51 -12.91
C ARG A 94 -16.66 5.02 -14.35
N GLU A 95 -17.54 5.94 -14.77
CA GLU A 95 -17.57 6.53 -16.11
C GLU A 95 -16.28 7.31 -16.44
N ILE A 96 -15.85 8.13 -15.50
CA ILE A 96 -14.62 8.94 -15.60
C ILE A 96 -13.41 8.03 -15.76
N ASN A 97 -13.26 7.01 -14.90
CA ASN A 97 -12.12 6.10 -14.96
C ASN A 97 -12.09 5.26 -16.25
N ALA A 98 -13.24 4.73 -16.67
CA ALA A 98 -13.34 3.98 -17.92
C ALA A 98 -13.01 4.85 -19.14
N THR A 99 -13.48 6.10 -19.15
CA THR A 99 -13.19 7.03 -20.23
C THR A 99 -11.72 7.43 -20.25
N ALA A 100 -11.13 7.73 -19.09
CA ALA A 100 -9.72 8.08 -18.98
C ALA A 100 -8.79 6.94 -19.47
N ALA A 101 -9.03 5.70 -19.03
CA ALA A 101 -8.28 4.54 -19.47
C ALA A 101 -8.44 4.29 -20.99
N ARG A 102 -9.64 4.49 -21.53
CA ARG A 102 -9.88 4.37 -22.97
C ARG A 102 -9.12 5.43 -23.77
N LEU A 103 -9.09 6.69 -23.33
CA LEU A 103 -8.32 7.75 -23.99
C LEU A 103 -6.82 7.45 -24.01
N ALA A 104 -6.26 7.00 -22.88
CA ALA A 104 -4.86 6.57 -22.80
C ALA A 104 -4.61 5.36 -23.73
N ARG A 105 -5.53 4.40 -23.78
CA ARG A 105 -5.41 3.21 -24.63
C ARG A 105 -5.44 3.54 -26.11
N GLU A 106 -6.32 4.46 -26.53
CA GLU A 106 -6.39 5.01 -27.88
C GLU A 106 -5.07 5.71 -28.25
N ALA A 107 -4.51 6.52 -27.36
CA ALA A 107 -3.22 7.19 -27.57
C ALA A 107 -2.08 6.17 -27.70
N CYS A 108 -1.99 5.20 -26.79
CA CYS A 108 -0.99 4.13 -26.85
C CYS A 108 -1.08 3.32 -28.16
N ALA A 109 -2.29 3.00 -28.63
CA ALA A 109 -2.50 2.24 -29.87
C ALA A 109 -1.97 2.95 -31.12
N LYS A 110 -1.94 4.29 -31.14
CA LYS A 110 -1.40 5.07 -32.27
C LYS A 110 0.12 5.01 -32.39
N LEU A 111 0.83 4.82 -31.28
CA LEU A 111 2.30 4.91 -31.22
C LEU A 111 2.99 3.58 -30.85
N GLU A 112 2.24 2.53 -30.49
CA GLU A 112 2.81 1.24 -30.17
C GLU A 112 3.20 0.44 -31.42
N THR A 113 4.27 -0.33 -31.30
CA THR A 113 4.75 -1.26 -32.33
C THR A 113 4.97 -2.63 -31.68
N PRO A 114 5.08 -3.72 -32.46
CA PRO A 114 5.37 -5.05 -31.89
C PRO A 114 6.63 -5.08 -31.01
N ASP A 115 7.67 -4.32 -31.39
CA ASP A 115 8.94 -4.24 -30.65
C ASP A 115 8.87 -3.26 -29.47
N ARG A 116 7.99 -2.26 -29.54
CA ARG A 116 7.80 -1.24 -28.51
C ARG A 116 6.32 -1.11 -28.15
N PRO A 117 5.77 -2.05 -27.38
CA PRO A 117 4.41 -1.93 -26.86
C PRO A 117 4.31 -0.72 -25.91
N ARG A 118 3.10 -0.15 -25.79
CA ARG A 118 2.81 0.97 -24.88
C ARG A 118 1.73 0.57 -23.90
N PHE A 119 1.94 0.83 -22.62
CA PHE A 119 1.05 0.36 -21.55
C PHE A 119 0.27 1.51 -20.91
N VAL A 120 -0.98 1.24 -20.57
CA VAL A 120 -1.82 2.18 -19.81
C VAL A 120 -1.72 1.86 -18.33
N ALA A 121 -1.23 2.81 -17.55
CA ALA A 121 -1.19 2.74 -16.09
C ALA A 121 -2.42 3.44 -15.50
N GLY A 122 -3.34 2.68 -14.92
CA GLY A 122 -4.49 3.21 -14.20
C GLY A 122 -4.05 3.90 -12.91
N SER A 123 -3.93 5.23 -12.91
CA SER A 123 -3.52 6.02 -11.74
C SER A 123 -4.62 6.04 -10.68
N MET A 124 -4.23 5.79 -9.43
CA MET A 124 -5.10 5.76 -8.25
C MET A 124 -4.38 6.48 -7.10
N GLY A 125 -4.72 7.74 -6.87
CA GLY A 125 -4.15 8.56 -5.79
C GLY A 125 -4.68 8.19 -4.40
N PRO A 126 -4.19 8.84 -3.32
CA PRO A 126 -4.58 8.53 -1.94
C PRO A 126 -6.00 8.99 -1.56
N GLY A 127 -6.63 9.83 -2.39
CA GLY A 127 -7.87 10.54 -2.07
C GLY A 127 -7.64 11.76 -1.17
N THR A 128 -8.71 12.45 -0.81
CA THR A 128 -8.68 13.65 0.06
C THR A 128 -8.87 13.34 1.54
N LYS A 129 -9.18 12.08 1.88
CA LYS A 129 -9.38 11.60 3.26
C LYS A 129 -8.54 10.37 3.54
N THR A 130 -7.88 10.37 4.70
CA THR A 130 -7.07 9.27 5.22
C THR A 130 -7.64 8.76 6.53
N ILE A 131 -7.54 7.45 6.77
CA ILE A 131 -8.11 6.79 7.94
C ILE A 131 -7.32 7.20 9.20
N SER A 132 -5.99 7.18 9.12
CA SER A 132 -5.10 7.39 10.27
C SER A 132 -4.82 8.87 10.56
N VAL A 133 -4.78 9.73 9.55
CA VAL A 133 -4.30 11.12 9.69
C VAL A 133 -5.46 12.12 9.79
N THR A 134 -6.30 12.23 8.76
CA THR A 134 -7.40 13.21 8.74
C THR A 134 -8.65 12.69 9.42
N GLY A 135 -8.86 11.37 9.40
CA GLY A 135 -10.12 10.75 9.80
C GLY A 135 -11.27 11.07 8.84
N GLY A 136 -12.50 10.79 9.27
CA GLY A 136 -13.72 11.09 8.50
C GLY A 136 -14.00 10.12 7.34
N ILE A 137 -13.31 8.98 7.33
CA ILE A 137 -13.54 7.85 6.42
C ILE A 137 -13.18 6.54 7.13
N THR A 138 -13.90 5.48 6.82
CA THR A 138 -13.69 4.13 7.35
C THR A 138 -12.91 3.25 6.38
N PHE A 139 -12.31 2.17 6.89
CA PHE A 139 -11.62 1.16 6.09
C PHE A 139 -12.52 0.60 4.97
N GLY A 140 -13.78 0.26 5.30
CA GLY A 140 -14.75 -0.26 4.34
C GLY A 140 -15.17 0.74 3.26
N GLU A 141 -15.25 2.04 3.57
CA GLU A 141 -15.54 3.08 2.58
C GLU A 141 -14.39 3.23 1.57
N VAL A 142 -13.14 3.18 2.03
CA VAL A 142 -11.96 3.16 1.15
C VAL A 142 -11.99 1.91 0.26
N VAL A 143 -12.22 0.72 0.82
CA VAL A 143 -12.38 -0.53 0.03
C VAL A 143 -13.43 -0.36 -1.06
N ALA A 144 -14.60 0.19 -0.74
CA ALA A 144 -15.69 0.37 -1.70
C ALA A 144 -15.35 1.37 -2.80
N ALA A 145 -14.66 2.47 -2.48
CA ALA A 145 -14.28 3.50 -3.43
C ALA A 145 -13.22 3.00 -4.43
N PHE A 146 -12.20 2.29 -3.95
CA PHE A 146 -11.16 1.72 -4.81
C PHE A 146 -11.67 0.53 -5.64
N ALA A 147 -12.66 -0.22 -5.15
CA ALA A 147 -13.32 -1.27 -5.94
C ALA A 147 -14.02 -0.68 -7.18
N GLU A 148 -14.81 0.38 -7.01
CA GLU A 148 -15.47 1.06 -8.12
C GLU A 148 -14.48 1.65 -9.12
N GLN A 149 -13.42 2.31 -8.63
CA GLN A 149 -12.38 2.87 -9.48
C GLN A 149 -11.69 1.77 -10.30
N THR A 150 -11.36 0.65 -9.65
CA THR A 150 -10.73 -0.51 -10.29
C THR A 150 -11.59 -1.06 -11.43
N VAL A 151 -12.90 -1.20 -11.22
CA VAL A 151 -13.82 -1.66 -12.27
C VAL A 151 -13.80 -0.71 -13.46
N GLY A 152 -13.90 0.61 -13.24
CA GLY A 152 -13.84 1.60 -14.32
C GLY A 152 -12.52 1.53 -15.11
N LEU A 153 -11.37 1.52 -14.42
CA LEU A 153 -10.06 1.43 -15.06
C LEU A 153 -9.88 0.14 -15.87
N ALA A 154 -10.35 -0.99 -15.34
CA ALA A 154 -10.32 -2.27 -16.03
C ALA A 154 -11.19 -2.28 -17.29
N GLU A 155 -12.42 -1.76 -17.20
CA GLU A 155 -13.34 -1.65 -18.35
C GLU A 155 -12.80 -0.75 -19.45
N GLY A 156 -12.11 0.33 -19.09
CA GLY A 156 -11.47 1.25 -20.03
C GLY A 156 -10.18 0.70 -20.67
N GLY A 157 -9.67 -0.45 -20.22
CA GLY A 157 -8.53 -1.13 -20.82
C GLY A 157 -7.17 -0.74 -20.23
N ALA A 158 -7.09 -0.44 -18.93
CA ALA A 158 -5.82 -0.35 -18.22
C ALA A 158 -5.04 -1.67 -18.28
N ASP A 159 -3.70 -1.58 -18.37
CA ASP A 159 -2.80 -2.73 -18.41
C ASP A 159 -2.20 -3.08 -17.03
N VAL A 160 -2.13 -2.07 -16.16
CA VAL A 160 -1.55 -2.11 -14.82
C VAL A 160 -2.23 -1.02 -13.98
N LEU A 161 -2.40 -1.24 -12.67
CA LEU A 161 -2.89 -0.22 -11.75
C LEU A 161 -1.74 0.39 -10.97
N PHE A 162 -1.69 1.71 -10.88
CA PHE A 162 -0.69 2.47 -10.13
C PHE A 162 -1.37 3.09 -8.91
N LEU A 163 -1.25 2.42 -7.76
CA LEU A 163 -1.67 2.95 -6.48
C LEU A 163 -0.56 3.88 -5.97
N GLU A 164 -0.64 5.14 -6.34
CA GLU A 164 0.48 6.09 -6.26
C GLU A 164 0.27 7.20 -5.22
N THR A 165 1.36 7.87 -4.85
CA THR A 165 1.37 8.97 -3.86
C THR A 165 0.69 8.60 -2.54
N GLN A 166 0.76 7.33 -2.14
CA GLN A 166 0.10 6.90 -0.92
C GLN A 166 0.80 7.46 0.32
N GLN A 167 0.02 7.98 1.27
CA GLN A 167 0.49 8.70 2.46
C GLN A 167 0.08 8.04 3.79
N ASP A 168 -0.81 7.04 3.74
CA ASP A 168 -1.29 6.28 4.88
C ASP A 168 -1.36 4.79 4.55
N THR A 169 -0.61 3.96 5.28
CA THR A 169 -0.57 2.51 5.03
C THR A 169 -1.90 1.81 5.33
N LEU A 170 -2.73 2.36 6.21
CA LEU A 170 -4.06 1.82 6.44
C LEU A 170 -4.95 2.03 5.22
N ASN A 171 -4.87 3.21 4.59
CA ASN A 171 -5.49 3.46 3.29
C ASN A 171 -4.93 2.53 2.22
N VAL A 172 -3.61 2.29 2.17
CA VAL A 172 -3.00 1.36 1.21
C VAL A 172 -3.60 -0.03 1.35
N LYS A 173 -3.68 -0.56 2.58
CA LYS A 173 -4.26 -1.90 2.82
C LYS A 173 -5.73 -1.94 2.40
N ALA A 174 -6.52 -0.92 2.71
CA ALA A 174 -7.91 -0.82 2.29
C ALA A 174 -8.06 -0.72 0.76
N ALA A 175 -7.25 0.12 0.10
CA ALA A 175 -7.24 0.32 -1.34
C ALA A 175 -6.88 -0.97 -2.07
N LEU A 176 -5.85 -1.69 -1.61
CA LEU A 176 -5.44 -2.98 -2.18
C LEU A 176 -6.56 -4.03 -2.07
N LEU A 177 -7.31 -4.06 -0.97
CA LEU A 177 -8.48 -4.94 -0.83
C LEU A 177 -9.66 -4.48 -1.71
N GLY A 178 -9.82 -3.17 -1.89
CA GLY A 178 -10.74 -2.59 -2.86
C GLY A 178 -10.42 -3.04 -4.28
N ILE A 179 -9.13 -3.03 -4.64
CA ILE A 179 -8.65 -3.53 -5.94
C ILE A 179 -8.99 -5.02 -6.11
N ASP A 180 -8.73 -5.88 -5.12
CA ASP A 180 -9.11 -7.31 -5.20
C ASP A 180 -10.61 -7.48 -5.44
N ARG A 181 -11.45 -6.69 -4.74
CA ARG A 181 -12.90 -6.71 -4.91
C ARG A 181 -13.31 -6.22 -6.31
N GLY A 182 -12.69 -5.15 -6.80
CA GLY A 182 -12.94 -4.62 -8.13
C GLY A 182 -12.54 -5.62 -9.23
N PHE A 183 -11.43 -6.34 -9.06
CA PHE A 183 -11.03 -7.43 -9.94
C PHE A 183 -12.05 -8.58 -9.97
N ALA A 184 -12.57 -8.97 -8.79
CA ALA A 184 -13.62 -9.98 -8.72
C ALA A 184 -14.90 -9.55 -9.44
N GLU A 185 -15.29 -8.28 -9.34
CA GLU A 185 -16.46 -7.72 -10.04
C GLU A 185 -16.24 -7.62 -11.56
N ALA A 186 -15.07 -7.12 -11.98
CA ALA A 186 -14.74 -6.92 -13.39
C ALA A 186 -14.35 -8.23 -14.11
N GLY A 187 -14.10 -9.32 -13.37
CA GLY A 187 -13.67 -10.60 -13.94
C GLY A 187 -12.25 -10.57 -14.55
N VAL A 188 -11.40 -9.64 -14.09
CA VAL A 188 -10.02 -9.46 -14.56
C VAL A 188 -9.09 -9.17 -13.41
N VAL A 189 -7.87 -9.69 -13.47
CA VAL A 189 -6.79 -9.35 -12.53
C VAL A 189 -5.69 -8.62 -13.30
N LEU A 190 -5.37 -7.41 -12.87
CA LEU A 190 -4.28 -6.60 -13.42
C LEU A 190 -3.11 -6.55 -12.41
N PRO A 191 -1.86 -6.43 -12.88
CA PRO A 191 -0.74 -6.15 -11.99
C PRO A 191 -0.92 -4.81 -11.27
N VAL A 192 -0.41 -4.71 -10.05
CA VAL A 192 -0.47 -3.50 -9.23
C VAL A 192 0.93 -3.00 -8.91
N VAL A 193 1.19 -1.72 -9.16
CA VAL A 193 2.36 -0.99 -8.66
C VAL A 193 1.90 -0.16 -7.46
N LEU A 194 2.60 -0.31 -6.33
CA LEU A 194 2.39 0.54 -5.15
C LEU A 194 3.51 1.57 -5.08
N SER A 195 3.16 2.85 -5.08
CA SER A 195 4.10 3.95 -4.86
C SER A 195 3.67 4.80 -3.68
N VAL A 196 4.57 5.00 -2.73
CA VAL A 196 4.31 5.78 -1.52
C VAL A 196 5.06 7.12 -1.54
N SER A 197 4.55 8.09 -0.81
CA SER A 197 5.17 9.39 -0.64
C SER A 197 5.86 9.46 0.73
N ILE A 198 7.18 9.68 0.75
CA ILE A 198 7.96 9.90 1.97
C ILE A 198 8.22 11.40 2.11
N GLU A 199 7.73 11.97 3.22
CA GLU A 199 7.89 13.38 3.55
C GLU A 199 9.34 13.71 3.93
N THR A 200 9.66 15.00 3.99
CA THR A 200 11.01 15.50 4.34
C THR A 200 11.49 15.08 5.74
N MET A 201 10.61 14.60 6.60
CA MET A 201 10.97 14.03 7.91
C MET A 201 11.38 12.54 7.85
N GLY A 202 11.35 11.92 6.67
CA GLY A 202 11.83 10.55 6.44
C GLY A 202 10.77 9.45 6.63
N THR A 203 9.49 9.82 6.76
CA THR A 203 8.36 8.90 6.89
C THR A 203 7.21 9.32 5.98
N MET A 204 6.24 8.43 5.73
CA MET A 204 4.93 8.81 5.21
C MET A 204 4.22 9.75 6.18
N LEU A 205 3.16 10.43 5.72
CA LEU A 205 2.34 11.31 6.55
C LEU A 205 1.76 10.58 7.78
N ALA A 206 1.34 9.32 7.61
CA ALA A 206 0.87 8.47 8.71
C ALA A 206 1.99 7.91 9.62
N GLY A 207 3.25 8.26 9.36
CA GLY A 207 4.38 8.04 10.26
C GLY A 207 5.25 6.82 9.97
N GLN A 208 4.86 5.93 9.06
CA GLN A 208 5.68 4.76 8.70
C GLN A 208 6.89 5.14 7.83
N SER A 209 8.05 4.54 8.13
CA SER A 209 9.22 4.57 7.25
C SER A 209 9.02 3.65 6.04
N ILE A 210 9.86 3.80 5.01
CA ILE A 210 9.78 2.93 3.82
C ILE A 210 9.92 1.43 4.14
N GLU A 211 10.73 1.07 5.15
CA GLU A 211 10.86 -0.31 5.61
C GLU A 211 9.58 -0.80 6.28
N ALA A 212 8.95 0.02 7.14
CA ALA A 212 7.69 -0.33 7.79
C ALA A 212 6.57 -0.56 6.78
N VAL A 213 6.49 0.29 5.75
CA VAL A 213 5.53 0.14 4.64
C VAL A 213 5.77 -1.18 3.93
N TYR A 214 7.00 -1.45 3.50
CA TYR A 214 7.34 -2.69 2.80
C TYR A 214 6.93 -3.91 3.62
N VAL A 215 7.28 -3.96 4.91
CA VAL A 215 6.89 -5.06 5.81
C VAL A 215 5.37 -5.24 5.89
N SER A 216 4.62 -4.14 5.85
CA SER A 216 3.15 -4.14 5.99
C SER A 216 2.40 -4.63 4.75
N VAL A 217 3.04 -4.60 3.58
CA VAL A 217 2.41 -4.93 2.28
C VAL A 217 3.13 -6.05 1.53
N ALA A 218 4.30 -6.49 2.01
CA ALA A 218 5.08 -7.54 1.39
C ALA A 218 4.43 -8.93 1.48
N HIS A 219 3.20 -9.11 1.96
CA HIS A 219 2.48 -10.36 1.73
C HIS A 219 1.78 -10.40 0.36
N ARG A 220 1.62 -9.25 -0.30
CA ARG A 220 0.91 -9.12 -1.59
C ARG A 220 1.78 -9.50 -2.78
N ASP A 221 1.15 -9.83 -3.91
CA ASP A 221 1.82 -10.00 -5.20
C ASP A 221 1.78 -8.67 -5.99
N LEU A 222 2.74 -7.79 -5.69
CA LEU A 222 2.89 -6.51 -6.39
C LEU A 222 3.80 -6.68 -7.63
N LEU A 223 3.49 -5.95 -8.70
CA LEU A 223 4.37 -5.84 -9.86
C LEU A 223 5.63 -5.05 -9.53
N ALA A 224 5.48 -3.96 -8.77
CA ALA A 224 6.56 -3.16 -8.26
C ALA A 224 6.12 -2.43 -6.98
N ILE A 225 7.10 -2.04 -6.17
CA ILE A 225 6.92 -1.12 -5.04
C ILE A 225 7.91 0.03 -5.17
N GLY A 226 7.50 1.24 -4.81
CA GLY A 226 8.37 2.38 -4.99
C GLY A 226 7.92 3.63 -4.28
N MET A 227 8.41 4.74 -4.79
CA MET A 227 8.14 6.06 -4.25
C MET A 227 8.10 7.13 -5.32
N ASN A 228 7.27 8.13 -5.06
CA ASN A 228 7.07 9.27 -5.93
C ASN A 228 6.64 10.50 -5.14
N CYS A 229 6.72 11.67 -5.79
CA CYS A 229 6.32 12.95 -5.22
C CYS A 229 7.07 13.31 -3.90
N ALA A 230 6.49 14.25 -3.14
CA ALA A 230 6.94 14.95 -1.91
C ALA A 230 8.30 15.63 -1.96
N THR A 231 9.31 14.97 -2.50
CA THR A 231 10.70 15.41 -2.42
C THR A 231 11.42 15.21 -3.75
N GLY A 232 12.50 15.97 -3.94
CA GLY A 232 13.38 15.78 -5.10
C GLY A 232 14.24 14.52 -4.95
N PRO A 233 14.93 14.09 -6.02
CA PRO A 233 15.72 12.85 -6.01
C PRO A 233 16.73 12.77 -4.85
N ASP A 234 17.42 13.87 -4.51
CA ASP A 234 18.46 13.84 -3.47
C ASP A 234 17.93 13.32 -2.12
N PHE A 235 16.70 13.70 -1.73
CA PHE A 235 16.07 13.25 -0.50
C PHE A 235 15.65 11.77 -0.54
N MET A 236 15.21 11.30 -1.71
CA MET A 236 14.71 9.93 -1.89
C MET A 236 15.82 8.89 -1.81
N THR A 237 17.09 9.29 -2.01
CA THR A 237 18.26 8.39 -2.12
C THR A 237 18.33 7.32 -1.03
N ASP A 238 18.29 7.71 0.25
CA ASP A 238 18.48 6.76 1.37
C ASP A 238 17.29 5.81 1.51
N HIS A 239 16.08 6.32 1.28
CA HIS A 239 14.85 5.55 1.34
C HIS A 239 14.77 4.55 0.17
N LEU A 240 15.16 4.97 -1.03
CA LEU A 240 15.21 4.14 -2.22
C LEU A 240 16.27 3.04 -2.09
N ARG A 241 17.47 3.37 -1.57
CA ARG A 241 18.50 2.37 -1.26
C ARG A 241 17.98 1.31 -0.30
N THR A 242 17.32 1.73 0.78
CA THR A 242 16.75 0.84 1.79
C THR A 242 15.71 -0.10 1.16
N LEU A 243 14.78 0.47 0.39
CA LEU A 243 13.75 -0.31 -0.32
C LEU A 243 14.37 -1.29 -1.32
N ALA A 244 15.37 -0.86 -2.10
CA ALA A 244 16.05 -1.70 -3.08
C ALA A 244 16.79 -2.89 -2.45
N GLN A 245 17.29 -2.74 -1.21
CA GLN A 245 17.96 -3.81 -0.47
C GLN A 245 16.98 -4.86 0.08
N ILE A 246 15.80 -4.43 0.54
CA ILE A 246 14.85 -5.34 1.22
C ILE A 246 13.76 -5.89 0.29
N SER A 247 13.47 -5.21 -0.82
CA SER A 247 12.34 -5.53 -1.67
C SER A 247 12.56 -6.78 -2.50
N ARG A 248 11.63 -7.74 -2.43
CA ARG A 248 11.58 -8.84 -3.40
C ARG A 248 10.98 -8.44 -4.75
N PHE A 249 10.31 -7.29 -4.82
CA PHE A 249 9.67 -6.80 -6.04
C PHE A 249 10.65 -5.91 -6.84
N PRO A 250 10.37 -5.71 -8.13
CA PRO A 250 10.87 -4.56 -8.86
C PRO A 250 10.62 -3.24 -8.11
N VAL A 251 11.49 -2.26 -8.30
CA VAL A 251 11.43 -0.97 -7.62
C VAL A 251 11.10 0.16 -8.60
N SER A 252 10.13 1.00 -8.27
CA SER A 252 9.78 2.20 -9.04
C SER A 252 10.23 3.48 -8.35
N CYS A 253 10.65 4.49 -9.13
CA CYS A 253 10.97 5.81 -8.59
C CYS A 253 10.68 6.91 -9.64
N PHE A 254 9.73 7.80 -9.33
CA PHE A 254 9.35 8.90 -10.22
C PHE A 254 9.24 10.22 -9.43
N PRO A 255 10.36 10.93 -9.22
CA PRO A 255 10.44 12.13 -8.38
C PRO A 255 9.86 13.39 -9.06
N ASN A 256 9.67 14.45 -8.26
CA ASN A 256 9.37 15.79 -8.76
C ASN A 256 10.61 16.42 -9.45
N ALA A 257 10.37 17.35 -10.38
CA ALA A 257 11.41 18.18 -11.01
C ALA A 257 11.91 19.28 -10.05
N GLY A 258 12.45 18.86 -8.90
CA GLY A 258 12.83 19.74 -7.80
C GLY A 258 11.66 20.08 -6.88
N LEU A 259 11.88 21.04 -5.99
CA LEU A 259 10.81 21.65 -5.19
C LEU A 259 10.24 22.86 -5.94
N PRO A 260 8.93 23.14 -5.81
CA PRO A 260 8.35 24.33 -6.41
C PRO A 260 8.92 25.61 -5.78
N ASP A 261 9.04 26.68 -6.57
CA ASP A 261 9.33 28.03 -6.06
C ASP A 261 8.14 28.66 -5.33
N GLU A 262 8.29 29.90 -4.85
CA GLU A 262 7.23 30.64 -4.15
C GLU A 262 5.97 30.84 -5.01
N GLU A 263 6.11 30.79 -6.34
CA GLU A 263 5.01 30.86 -7.30
C GLU A 263 4.49 29.48 -7.73
N GLY A 264 4.96 28.39 -7.13
CA GLY A 264 4.52 27.03 -7.43
C GLY A 264 5.19 26.41 -8.67
N ARG A 265 6.21 27.05 -9.26
CA ARG A 265 6.85 26.58 -10.50
C ARG A 265 8.04 25.67 -10.22
N TYR A 266 8.17 24.66 -11.06
CA TYR A 266 9.29 23.72 -11.02
C TYR A 266 10.36 24.16 -12.03
N ASN A 267 11.51 24.60 -11.51
CA ASN A 267 12.57 25.23 -12.32
C ASN A 267 13.70 24.26 -12.70
N GLU A 268 13.62 22.98 -12.30
CA GLU A 268 14.65 22.00 -12.63
C GLU A 268 14.57 21.59 -14.10
N THR A 269 15.70 21.71 -14.80
CA THR A 269 15.76 21.37 -16.24
C THR A 269 15.94 19.86 -16.46
N PRO A 270 15.61 19.32 -17.65
CA PRO A 270 15.80 17.90 -17.97
C PRO A 270 17.23 17.40 -17.69
N ALA A 271 18.24 18.20 -17.97
CA ALA A 271 19.64 17.86 -17.75
C ALA A 271 20.00 17.77 -16.26
N ILE A 272 19.45 18.65 -15.41
CA ILE A 272 19.69 18.59 -13.96
C ILE A 272 18.96 17.38 -13.38
N PHE A 273 17.69 17.19 -13.75
CA PHE A 273 16.85 16.10 -13.27
C PHE A 273 17.46 14.72 -13.57
N VAL A 274 17.86 14.48 -14.83
CA VAL A 274 18.46 13.21 -15.25
C VAL A 274 19.77 12.93 -14.52
N ARG A 275 20.64 13.93 -14.29
CA ARG A 275 21.88 13.71 -13.52
C ARG A 275 21.63 13.23 -12.10
N LYS A 276 20.53 13.67 -11.48
CA LYS A 276 20.18 13.20 -10.14
C LYS A 276 19.61 11.78 -10.18
N VAL A 277 18.70 11.51 -11.12
CA VAL A 277 18.07 10.19 -11.30
C VAL A 277 19.09 9.11 -11.74
N GLU A 278 20.09 9.48 -12.54
CA GLU A 278 21.16 8.58 -13.03
C GLU A 278 21.87 7.84 -11.90
N ARG A 279 22.02 8.48 -10.73
CA ARG A 279 22.61 7.84 -9.54
C ARG A 279 21.86 6.56 -9.16
N PHE A 280 20.54 6.56 -9.22
CA PHE A 280 19.72 5.40 -8.84
C PHE A 280 19.87 4.25 -9.83
N LEU A 281 20.02 4.56 -11.13
CA LEU A 281 20.25 3.55 -12.16
C LEU A 281 21.68 3.00 -12.09
N ALA A 282 22.67 3.87 -11.82
CA ALA A 282 24.07 3.48 -11.68
C ALA A 282 24.29 2.54 -10.50
N GLU A 283 23.59 2.76 -9.39
CA GLU A 283 23.59 1.87 -8.22
C GLU A 283 22.70 0.63 -8.41
N GLY A 284 21.95 0.54 -9.51
CA GLY A 284 21.10 -0.61 -9.83
C GLY A 284 19.90 -0.76 -8.90
N TRP A 285 19.30 0.36 -8.44
CA TRP A 285 18.22 0.33 -7.45
C TRP A 285 16.80 0.29 -8.03
N VAL A 286 16.63 0.52 -9.34
CA VAL A 286 15.32 0.76 -9.97
C VAL A 286 15.04 -0.15 -11.17
N ASN A 287 13.76 -0.34 -11.45
CA ASN A 287 13.19 -1.07 -12.59
C ASN A 287 12.23 -0.20 -13.41
N ILE A 288 11.56 0.76 -12.76
CA ILE A 288 10.67 1.74 -13.38
C ILE A 288 11.14 3.13 -12.95
N ILE A 289 11.32 4.03 -13.90
CA ILE A 289 11.58 5.45 -13.65
C ILE A 289 10.54 6.31 -14.34
N GLY A 290 10.35 7.53 -13.88
CA GLY A 290 9.41 8.47 -14.49
C GLY A 290 9.54 9.84 -13.86
N GLY A 291 8.52 10.67 -14.06
CA GLY A 291 8.45 12.00 -13.47
C GLY A 291 7.10 12.27 -12.81
N CYS A 292 7.13 12.96 -11.67
CA CYS A 292 5.93 13.50 -11.04
C CYS A 292 5.88 15.02 -11.29
N CYS A 293 5.44 15.84 -10.33
CA CYS A 293 5.19 17.27 -10.52
C CYS A 293 6.38 18.02 -11.16
N GLY A 294 6.08 18.86 -12.16
CA GLY A 294 7.06 19.68 -12.87
C GLY A 294 7.79 18.99 -14.03
N THR A 295 7.64 17.67 -14.17
CA THR A 295 8.26 16.94 -15.29
C THR A 295 7.44 17.09 -16.57
N THR A 296 8.14 17.14 -17.71
CA THR A 296 7.57 17.41 -19.04
C THR A 296 7.99 16.35 -20.05
N ALA A 297 7.45 16.39 -21.28
CA ALA A 297 7.87 15.49 -22.36
C ALA A 297 9.39 15.55 -22.64
N GLU A 298 10.05 16.68 -22.42
CA GLU A 298 11.50 16.80 -22.54
C GLU A 298 12.24 16.03 -21.44
N HIS A 299 11.73 16.06 -20.21
CA HIS A 299 12.25 15.24 -19.10
C HIS A 299 12.11 13.75 -19.42
N VAL A 300 10.93 13.32 -19.88
CA VAL A 300 10.66 11.93 -20.27
C VAL A 300 11.61 11.47 -21.37
N ARG A 301 11.84 12.29 -22.40
CA ARG A 301 12.80 11.95 -23.47
C ARG A 301 14.21 11.72 -22.92
N ALA A 302 14.65 12.59 -22.00
CA ALA A 302 15.95 12.47 -21.36
C ALA A 302 16.04 11.20 -20.46
N LEU A 303 14.95 10.83 -19.78
CA LEU A 303 14.87 9.57 -19.01
C LEU A 303 14.92 8.33 -19.91
N VAL A 304 14.29 8.36 -21.07
CA VAL A 304 14.34 7.26 -22.06
C VAL A 304 15.78 7.02 -22.53
N GLU A 305 16.51 8.08 -22.86
CA GLU A 305 17.93 7.98 -23.23
C GLU A 305 18.80 7.44 -22.09
N LEU A 306 18.49 7.85 -20.85
CA LEU A 306 19.19 7.39 -19.66
C LEU A 306 18.93 5.90 -19.38
N ALA A 307 17.66 5.47 -19.41
CA ALA A 307 17.25 4.10 -19.13
C ALA A 307 17.96 3.07 -20.04
N GLY A 308 18.19 3.42 -21.30
CA GLY A 308 18.89 2.57 -22.26
C GLY A 308 20.36 2.27 -21.93
N ARG A 309 20.97 2.99 -20.99
CA ARG A 309 22.38 2.84 -20.60
C ARG A 309 22.60 1.83 -19.47
N TYR A 310 21.55 1.47 -18.74
CA TYR A 310 21.65 0.69 -17.51
C TYR A 310 20.82 -0.60 -17.58
N ARG A 311 21.11 -1.53 -16.67
CA ARG A 311 20.34 -2.76 -16.49
C ARG A 311 19.31 -2.56 -15.37
N PRO A 312 18.13 -3.20 -15.47
CA PRO A 312 17.16 -3.15 -14.38
C PRO A 312 17.73 -3.83 -13.14
N ARG A 313 17.28 -3.40 -11.96
CA ARG A 313 17.60 -4.06 -10.70
C ARG A 313 17.16 -5.53 -10.73
N SER A 314 18.03 -6.44 -10.32
CA SER A 314 17.69 -7.82 -10.00
C SER A 314 17.43 -7.99 -8.51
N ALA A 315 16.25 -8.47 -8.13
CA ALA A 315 15.93 -8.73 -6.73
C ALA A 315 16.67 -9.97 -6.19
N ALA A 316 17.23 -9.87 -4.99
CA ALA A 316 17.57 -11.03 -4.18
C ALA A 316 16.53 -11.17 -3.06
N PRO A 317 15.84 -12.31 -2.92
CA PRO A 317 14.89 -12.49 -1.82
C PRO A 317 15.63 -12.51 -0.49
N VAL A 318 15.30 -11.57 0.40
CA VAL A 318 15.80 -11.55 1.78
C VAL A 318 14.70 -12.12 2.69
N ARG A 319 14.94 -13.29 3.27
CA ARG A 319 14.06 -13.84 4.32
C ARG A 319 14.38 -13.15 5.64
N ARG A 320 13.37 -12.53 6.25
CA ARG A 320 13.46 -11.86 7.56
C ARG A 320 12.22 -12.15 8.37
N SER A 321 12.39 -12.52 9.63
CA SER A 321 11.29 -12.58 10.61
C SER A 321 11.03 -11.16 11.11
N VAL A 322 10.04 -10.49 10.54
CA VAL A 322 9.80 -9.07 10.79
C VAL A 322 8.31 -8.78 10.93
N VAL A 323 7.99 -7.92 11.89
CA VAL A 323 6.65 -7.36 12.16
C VAL A 323 6.75 -5.83 12.23
N SER A 324 5.63 -5.13 12.15
CA SER A 324 5.65 -3.66 12.21
C SER A 324 4.41 -3.10 12.89
N GLY A 325 4.61 -2.01 13.64
CA GLY A 325 3.58 -1.03 13.95
C GLY A 325 3.77 0.17 13.03
N ILE A 326 3.95 1.36 13.63
CA ILE A 326 4.60 2.48 12.93
C ILE A 326 6.10 2.21 12.78
N GLU A 327 6.70 1.58 13.79
CA GLU A 327 8.09 1.17 13.82
C GLU A 327 8.24 -0.31 13.43
N VAL A 328 9.35 -0.62 12.75
CA VAL A 328 9.73 -1.99 12.39
C VAL A 328 10.34 -2.69 13.58
N LEU A 329 9.97 -3.95 13.79
CA LEU A 329 10.65 -4.85 14.70
C LEU A 329 11.12 -6.07 13.93
N ALA A 330 12.42 -6.11 13.66
CA ALA A 330 13.09 -7.31 13.17
C ALA A 330 13.40 -8.25 14.34
N VAL A 331 13.07 -9.53 14.16
CA VAL A 331 13.40 -10.60 15.09
C VAL A 331 14.66 -11.27 14.56
N GLU A 332 15.80 -10.90 15.16
CA GLU A 332 17.13 -11.35 14.76
C GLU A 332 17.60 -12.54 15.61
N ASP A 333 18.51 -13.34 15.08
CA ASP A 333 19.08 -14.53 15.77
C ASP A 333 20.08 -14.18 16.90
N ASP A 334 20.15 -12.92 17.32
CA ASP A 334 21.20 -12.41 18.22
C ASP A 334 21.00 -12.70 19.72
N ARG A 335 20.22 -13.74 20.04
CA ARG A 335 19.88 -14.25 21.39
C ARG A 335 19.19 -13.23 22.30
N ARG A 336 18.81 -12.04 21.83
CA ARG A 336 18.03 -11.08 22.62
C ARG A 336 16.54 -11.46 22.58
N PRO A 337 15.87 -11.59 23.74
CA PRO A 337 14.45 -11.85 23.74
C PRO A 337 13.69 -10.63 23.23
N VAL A 338 12.67 -10.86 22.40
CA VAL A 338 11.66 -9.84 22.08
C VAL A 338 10.73 -9.71 23.28
N ILE A 339 10.58 -8.50 23.81
CA ILE A 339 9.74 -8.24 24.98
C ILE A 339 8.30 -7.91 24.54
N VAL A 340 7.34 -8.75 24.95
CA VAL A 340 5.90 -8.53 24.73
C VAL A 340 5.26 -8.01 26.01
N GLY A 341 4.59 -6.86 25.95
CA GLY A 341 3.86 -6.29 27.08
C GLY A 341 2.47 -6.92 27.26
N GLU A 342 2.25 -7.63 28.36
CA GLU A 342 1.05 -8.42 28.66
C GLU A 342 -0.09 -7.66 29.37
N ARG A 343 0.14 -6.43 29.87
CA ARG A 343 -0.77 -5.79 30.83
C ARG A 343 -2.01 -5.16 30.20
N THR A 344 -2.08 -5.08 28.88
CA THR A 344 -3.23 -4.62 28.07
C THR A 344 -4.19 -5.79 27.81
N ASN A 345 -4.50 -6.52 28.89
CA ASN A 345 -5.23 -7.77 28.86
C ASN A 345 -6.30 -7.77 29.94
N VAL A 346 -7.58 -7.90 29.55
CA VAL A 346 -8.73 -7.86 30.47
C VAL A 346 -8.75 -9.06 31.42
N ILE A 347 -8.20 -10.21 31.00
CA ILE A 347 -8.13 -11.43 31.80
C ILE A 347 -6.99 -11.32 32.83
N GLY A 348 -5.81 -10.87 32.38
CA GLY A 348 -4.58 -10.87 33.19
C GLY A 348 -4.34 -9.62 34.05
N SER A 349 -4.99 -8.49 33.76
CA SER A 349 -4.69 -7.20 34.40
C SER A 349 -5.93 -6.56 35.01
N ARG A 350 -6.09 -6.70 36.35
CA ARG A 350 -7.22 -6.13 37.10
C ARG A 350 -7.45 -4.65 36.81
N LYS A 351 -6.37 -3.85 36.84
CA LYS A 351 -6.46 -2.40 36.59
C LYS A 351 -6.92 -2.10 35.16
N PHE A 352 -6.46 -2.85 34.17
CA PHE A 352 -6.87 -2.65 32.78
C PHE A 352 -8.35 -3.01 32.61
N LYS A 353 -8.79 -4.15 33.16
CA LYS A 353 -10.20 -4.57 33.19
C LYS A 353 -11.10 -3.49 33.80
N GLU A 354 -10.74 -2.94 34.96
CA GLU A 354 -11.52 -1.88 35.62
C GLU A 354 -11.69 -0.64 34.72
N LEU A 355 -10.63 -0.21 34.02
CA LEU A 355 -10.67 0.94 33.12
C LEU A 355 -11.52 0.67 31.87
N VAL A 356 -11.36 -0.49 31.22
CA VAL A 356 -12.15 -0.87 30.04
C VAL A 356 -13.63 -0.99 30.39
N VAL A 357 -13.97 -1.70 31.47
CA VAL A 357 -15.36 -1.85 31.93
C VAL A 357 -15.96 -0.49 32.31
N GLY A 358 -15.16 0.40 32.91
CA GLY A 358 -15.55 1.76 33.25
C GLY A 358 -15.62 2.73 32.08
N GLY A 359 -15.23 2.32 30.87
CA GLY A 359 -15.21 3.18 29.66
C GLY A 359 -14.05 4.18 29.59
N ASP A 360 -13.07 4.10 30.48
CA ASP A 360 -11.90 4.99 30.51
C ASP A 360 -10.77 4.47 29.61
N LEU A 361 -11.04 4.44 28.31
CA LEU A 361 -10.15 3.88 27.29
C LEU A 361 -8.84 4.67 27.15
N ASP A 362 -8.86 5.98 27.41
CA ASP A 362 -7.65 6.81 27.40
C ASP A 362 -6.66 6.42 28.49
N GLN A 363 -7.14 6.20 29.72
CA GLN A 363 -6.30 5.70 30.81
C GLN A 363 -5.89 4.25 30.59
N ALA A 364 -6.77 3.43 30.01
CA ALA A 364 -6.43 2.06 29.63
C ALA A 364 -5.27 2.03 28.62
N ALA A 365 -5.29 2.91 27.61
CA ALA A 365 -4.25 2.99 26.59
C ALA A 365 -2.91 3.52 27.15
N GLU A 366 -2.94 4.33 28.22
CA GLU A 366 -1.73 4.75 28.93
C GLU A 366 -1.03 3.57 29.63
N ILE A 367 -1.75 2.49 29.99
CA ILE A 367 -1.10 1.23 30.44
C ILE A 367 -0.23 0.66 29.33
N GLY A 368 -0.75 0.56 28.10
CA GLY A 368 0.01 0.13 26.93
C GLY A 368 1.24 1.00 26.69
N ARG A 369 1.05 2.33 26.65
CA ARG A 369 2.14 3.28 26.47
C ARG A 369 3.25 3.16 27.52
N ARG A 370 2.88 2.93 28.78
CA ARG A 370 3.87 2.72 29.88
C ARG A 370 4.67 1.45 29.70
N GLN A 371 4.07 0.37 29.20
CA GLN A 371 4.80 -0.86 28.88
C GLN A 371 5.84 -0.62 27.78
N VAL A 372 5.47 0.10 26.72
CA VAL A 372 6.41 0.47 25.63
C VAL A 372 7.56 1.32 26.16
N ARG A 373 7.27 2.34 26.98
CA ARG A 373 8.31 3.14 27.66
C ARG A 373 9.19 2.32 28.61
N GLY A 374 8.64 1.23 29.15
CA GLY A 374 9.36 0.26 29.99
C GLY A 374 10.16 -0.78 29.21
N GLY A 375 10.20 -0.71 27.88
CA GLY A 375 10.99 -1.59 27.03
C GLY A 375 10.20 -2.69 26.31
N ALA A 376 8.87 -2.72 26.41
CA ALA A 376 8.07 -3.62 25.57
C ALA A 376 8.20 -3.23 24.09
N GLN A 377 8.57 -4.21 23.25
CA GLN A 377 8.76 -4.05 21.82
C GLN A 377 7.53 -4.48 21.01
N VAL A 378 6.62 -5.24 21.63
CA VAL A 378 5.30 -5.62 21.11
C VAL A 378 4.29 -5.41 22.25
N LEU A 379 3.06 -5.03 21.93
CA LEU A 379 1.97 -5.00 22.90
C LEU A 379 0.93 -6.07 22.61
N ASP A 380 0.69 -6.94 23.59
CA ASP A 380 -0.44 -7.88 23.57
C ASP A 380 -1.72 -7.16 23.96
N VAL A 381 -2.80 -7.37 23.20
CA VAL A 381 -4.07 -6.67 23.36
C VAL A 381 -5.18 -7.70 23.40
N CYS A 382 -5.73 -7.94 24.60
CA CYS A 382 -6.80 -8.91 24.85
C CYS A 382 -7.98 -8.22 25.55
N LEU A 383 -9.13 -8.17 24.88
CA LEU A 383 -10.35 -7.54 25.39
C LEU A 383 -11.45 -8.57 25.69
N ALA A 384 -11.14 -9.86 25.62
CA ALA A 384 -12.07 -10.95 25.89
C ALA A 384 -12.66 -10.84 27.30
N ASN A 385 -13.98 -10.67 27.37
CA ASN A 385 -14.72 -10.56 28.61
C ASN A 385 -16.11 -11.21 28.45
N PRO A 386 -16.43 -12.27 29.21
CA PRO A 386 -17.73 -12.94 29.11
C PRO A 386 -18.94 -12.03 29.36
N ASP A 387 -18.75 -10.93 30.10
CA ASP A 387 -19.82 -10.01 30.48
C ASP A 387 -20.01 -8.86 29.47
N ARG A 388 -19.23 -8.82 28.38
CA ARG A 388 -19.21 -7.69 27.42
C ARG A 388 -19.05 -8.18 25.99
N ASP A 389 -19.28 -7.26 25.05
CA ASP A 389 -19.03 -7.49 23.64
C ASP A 389 -17.56 -7.15 23.31
N GLU A 390 -16.75 -8.20 23.11
CA GLU A 390 -15.33 -8.07 22.79
C GLU A 390 -15.08 -7.27 21.51
N LEU A 391 -15.96 -7.38 20.51
CA LEU A 391 -15.80 -6.67 19.24
C LEU A 391 -15.91 -5.16 19.45
N ILE A 392 -16.92 -4.73 20.21
CA ILE A 392 -17.12 -3.31 20.55
C ILE A 392 -15.94 -2.79 21.37
N ASP A 393 -15.51 -3.54 22.40
CA ASP A 393 -14.42 -3.11 23.27
C ASP A 393 -13.07 -3.05 22.55
N MET A 394 -12.75 -4.07 21.74
CA MET A 394 -11.52 -4.14 20.95
C MET A 394 -11.42 -2.99 19.97
N THR A 395 -12.48 -2.74 19.21
CA THR A 395 -12.49 -1.69 18.18
C THR A 395 -12.36 -0.31 18.82
N ALA A 396 -13.15 0.00 19.85
CA ALA A 396 -13.08 1.28 20.55
C ALA A 396 -11.72 1.49 21.22
N PHE A 397 -11.11 0.44 21.79
CA PHE A 397 -9.81 0.53 22.43
C PHE A 397 -8.69 0.78 21.42
N LEU A 398 -8.68 0.08 20.28
CA LEU A 398 -7.66 0.24 19.25
C LEU A 398 -7.70 1.62 18.59
N ASP A 399 -8.86 2.24 18.45
CA ASP A 399 -9.00 3.62 17.95
C ASP A 399 -8.25 4.65 18.83
N VAL A 400 -8.06 4.32 20.12
CA VAL A 400 -7.31 5.15 21.09
C VAL A 400 -5.85 4.68 21.19
N LEU A 401 -5.61 3.38 21.31
CA LEU A 401 -4.27 2.82 21.56
C LEU A 401 -3.30 3.13 20.43
N THR A 402 -3.72 2.95 19.18
CA THR A 402 -2.87 3.12 17.98
C THR A 402 -2.32 4.54 17.84
N ARG A 403 -2.98 5.53 18.45
CA ARG A 403 -2.51 6.93 18.49
C ARG A 403 -1.44 7.18 19.56
N LYS A 404 -1.28 6.27 20.53
CA LYS A 404 -0.37 6.43 21.68
C LYS A 404 0.89 5.57 21.59
N VAL A 405 0.89 4.53 20.75
CA VAL A 405 1.97 3.55 20.65
C VAL A 405 2.40 3.34 19.20
N LYS A 406 3.69 3.10 18.99
CA LYS A 406 4.28 2.91 17.66
C LYS A 406 4.71 1.46 17.39
N VAL A 407 4.78 0.65 18.43
CA VAL A 407 5.20 -0.76 18.36
C VAL A 407 4.15 -1.63 17.66
N PRO A 408 4.55 -2.77 17.07
CA PRO A 408 3.61 -3.78 16.60
C PRO A 408 2.63 -4.23 17.69
N LEU A 409 1.41 -4.57 17.26
CA LEU A 409 0.37 -5.10 18.14
C LEU A 409 0.25 -6.61 17.95
N MET A 410 0.10 -7.32 19.07
CA MET A 410 -0.29 -8.71 19.15
C MET A 410 -1.77 -8.76 19.56
N LEU A 411 -2.63 -9.11 18.61
CA LEU A 411 -4.07 -9.13 18.75
C LEU A 411 -4.49 -10.47 19.34
N ASP A 412 -4.89 -10.46 20.62
CA ASP A 412 -5.22 -11.65 21.38
C ASP A 412 -6.74 -11.84 21.48
N SER A 413 -7.28 -12.75 20.67
CA SER A 413 -8.71 -13.06 20.64
C SER A 413 -8.99 -14.46 20.12
N THR A 414 -10.04 -15.09 20.69
CA THR A 414 -10.57 -16.35 20.17
C THR A 414 -11.52 -16.18 18.98
N ASP A 415 -12.06 -14.98 18.75
CA ASP A 415 -13.02 -14.73 17.67
C ASP A 415 -12.35 -14.09 16.43
N HIS A 416 -12.38 -14.81 15.31
CA HIS A 416 -11.92 -14.32 14.02
C HIS A 416 -12.57 -13.00 13.56
N ARG A 417 -13.80 -12.71 13.96
CA ARG A 417 -14.49 -11.43 13.63
C ARG A 417 -13.86 -10.25 14.36
N VAL A 418 -13.45 -10.47 15.61
CA VAL A 418 -12.70 -9.49 16.41
C VAL A 418 -11.32 -9.25 15.79
N LEU A 419 -10.63 -10.34 15.40
CA LEU A 419 -9.33 -10.24 14.73
C LEU A 419 -9.42 -9.47 13.41
N GLU A 420 -10.41 -9.74 12.57
CA GLU A 420 -10.60 -9.02 11.30
C GLU A 420 -10.78 -7.51 11.53
N GLN A 421 -11.67 -7.12 12.44
CA GLN A 421 -11.90 -5.71 12.77
C GLN A 421 -10.69 -5.04 13.43
N ALA A 422 -9.91 -5.78 14.21
CA ALA A 422 -8.67 -5.28 14.80
C ALA A 422 -7.56 -5.07 13.75
N LEU A 423 -7.46 -5.96 12.76
CA LEU A 423 -6.48 -5.86 11.66
C LEU A 423 -6.77 -4.65 10.75
N GLU A 424 -8.03 -4.27 10.58
CA GLU A 424 -8.48 -3.05 9.88
C GLU A 424 -8.09 -1.74 10.59
N ARG A 425 -7.53 -1.82 11.80
CA ARG A 425 -7.00 -0.69 12.58
C ARG A 425 -5.48 -0.70 12.71
N CYS A 426 -4.83 -1.72 12.14
CA CYS A 426 -3.38 -1.88 12.21
C CYS A 426 -2.74 -1.44 10.88
N GLN A 427 -2.03 -0.30 10.90
CA GLN A 427 -1.21 0.14 9.76
C GLN A 427 -0.15 -0.91 9.39
N GLY A 428 0.53 -1.45 10.41
CA GLY A 428 1.63 -2.39 10.26
C GLY A 428 1.25 -3.87 10.11
N LYS A 429 2.28 -4.72 10.05
CA LYS A 429 2.19 -6.17 10.15
C LYS A 429 2.02 -6.57 11.63
N ALA A 430 0.76 -6.72 12.05
CA ALA A 430 0.38 -7.18 13.37
C ALA A 430 0.64 -8.69 13.57
N ILE A 431 0.54 -9.15 14.81
CA ILE A 431 0.61 -10.57 15.18
C ILE A 431 -0.77 -11.03 15.65
N ILE A 432 -1.26 -12.14 15.12
CA ILE A 432 -2.48 -12.80 15.61
C ILE A 432 -2.09 -13.77 16.72
N ASN A 433 -2.65 -13.58 17.90
CA ASN A 433 -2.55 -14.48 19.05
C ASN A 433 -3.94 -15.07 19.32
N SER A 434 -4.19 -16.35 19.08
CA SER A 434 -3.34 -17.36 18.44
C SER A 434 -4.21 -18.29 17.58
N ILE A 435 -3.59 -19.25 16.92
CA ILE A 435 -4.25 -20.45 16.39
C ILE A 435 -3.74 -21.70 17.10
N ASN A 436 -4.52 -22.77 17.10
CA ASN A 436 -4.15 -24.07 17.67
C ASN A 436 -5.01 -25.17 17.02
N LEU A 437 -4.74 -26.43 17.35
CA LEU A 437 -5.42 -27.61 16.80
C LEU A 437 -6.46 -28.20 17.78
N GLU A 438 -6.91 -27.48 18.81
CA GLU A 438 -7.81 -28.00 19.84
C GLU A 438 -9.12 -28.57 19.26
N ASP A 439 -9.68 -27.86 18.28
CA ASP A 439 -10.86 -28.26 17.50
C ASP A 439 -10.48 -28.70 16.07
N GLY A 440 -9.28 -29.27 15.92
CA GLY A 440 -8.71 -29.62 14.64
C GLY A 440 -8.33 -28.40 13.82
N GLU A 441 -8.64 -28.39 12.53
CA GLU A 441 -8.20 -27.34 11.61
C GLU A 441 -9.17 -26.14 11.54
N GLU A 442 -10.32 -26.18 12.23
CA GLU A 442 -11.37 -25.14 12.12
C GLU A 442 -10.82 -23.72 12.36
N ARG A 443 -9.95 -23.56 13.36
CA ARG A 443 -9.34 -22.27 13.68
C ARG A 443 -8.35 -21.82 12.60
N PHE A 444 -7.63 -22.74 11.97
CA PHE A 444 -6.76 -22.43 10.83
C PHE A 444 -7.61 -21.96 9.65
N GLU A 445 -8.70 -22.65 9.33
CA GLU A 445 -9.60 -22.31 8.22
C GLU A 445 -10.21 -20.91 8.35
N LYS A 446 -10.48 -20.45 9.58
CA LYS A 446 -11.02 -19.10 9.83
C LYS A 446 -9.96 -18.01 9.88
N VAL A 447 -8.76 -18.29 10.38
CA VAL A 447 -7.73 -17.27 10.64
C VAL A 447 -6.72 -17.13 9.49
N VAL A 448 -6.37 -18.21 8.80
CA VAL A 448 -5.45 -18.17 7.64
C VAL A 448 -5.92 -17.20 6.55
N PRO A 449 -7.22 -17.13 6.19
CA PRO A 449 -7.69 -16.12 5.24
C PRO A 449 -7.38 -14.69 5.68
N LEU A 450 -7.43 -14.40 6.99
CA LEU A 450 -7.09 -13.08 7.53
C LEU A 450 -5.58 -12.81 7.43
N ILE A 451 -4.74 -13.82 7.62
CA ILE A 451 -3.29 -13.73 7.41
C ILE A 451 -2.98 -13.32 5.96
N HIS A 452 -3.57 -14.03 4.99
CA HIS A 452 -3.38 -13.73 3.57
C HIS A 452 -3.97 -12.39 3.15
N ARG A 453 -5.10 -11.99 3.75
CA ARG A 453 -5.78 -10.73 3.44
C ARG A 453 -5.01 -9.53 3.99
N TYR A 454 -4.65 -9.56 5.27
CA TYR A 454 -4.11 -8.39 6.00
C TYR A 454 -2.60 -8.43 6.25
N GLY A 455 -1.93 -9.55 5.96
CA GLY A 455 -0.47 -9.69 6.07
C GLY A 455 0.06 -9.91 7.48
N ALA A 456 -0.75 -10.48 8.38
CA ALA A 456 -0.39 -10.66 9.78
C ALA A 456 0.60 -11.82 10.01
N ALA A 457 1.43 -11.72 11.04
CA ALA A 457 2.11 -12.88 11.63
C ALA A 457 1.13 -13.66 12.53
N VAL A 458 1.49 -14.89 12.93
CA VAL A 458 0.62 -15.72 13.78
C VAL A 458 1.40 -16.49 14.84
N VAL A 459 0.87 -16.53 16.05
CA VAL A 459 1.33 -17.41 17.13
C VAL A 459 0.53 -18.72 17.07
N VAL A 460 1.24 -19.86 17.12
CA VAL A 460 0.63 -21.19 17.14
C VAL A 460 0.81 -21.82 18.52
N GLY A 461 -0.30 -22.08 19.20
CA GLY A 461 -0.31 -22.82 20.46
C GLY A 461 -0.05 -24.31 20.25
N CYS A 462 0.78 -24.92 21.11
CA CYS A 462 0.99 -26.37 21.14
C CYS A 462 -0.16 -27.09 21.86
N ILE A 463 -1.36 -27.00 21.29
CA ILE A 463 -2.60 -27.63 21.74
C ILE A 463 -3.21 -28.33 20.53
N ASP A 464 -3.67 -29.57 20.69
CA ASP A 464 -4.30 -30.35 19.62
C ASP A 464 -5.54 -31.12 20.11
N GLU A 465 -6.13 -31.94 19.23
CA GLU A 465 -7.44 -32.56 19.42
C GLU A 465 -7.48 -33.61 20.55
N ASP A 466 -6.33 -33.97 21.12
CA ASP A 466 -6.24 -34.92 22.23
C ASP A 466 -6.72 -34.28 23.54
N LYS A 467 -8.05 -34.24 23.71
CA LYS A 467 -8.71 -33.68 24.90
C LYS A 467 -8.30 -34.35 26.21
N ALA A 468 -7.83 -35.60 26.16
CA ALA A 468 -7.38 -36.32 27.35
C ALA A 468 -6.01 -35.81 27.83
N ARG A 469 -5.17 -35.35 26.90
CA ARG A 469 -3.84 -34.80 27.21
C ARG A 469 -3.81 -33.28 27.26
N GLY A 470 -4.82 -32.61 26.67
CA GLY A 470 -4.95 -31.15 26.68
C GLY A 470 -3.74 -30.46 26.08
N MET A 471 -3.29 -29.38 26.72
CA MET A 471 -2.07 -28.65 26.33
C MET A 471 -0.83 -29.54 26.41
N ALA A 472 0.05 -29.45 25.40
CA ALA A 472 1.28 -30.23 25.38
C ALA A 472 2.25 -29.84 26.51
N VAL A 473 2.43 -30.74 27.48
CA VAL A 473 3.36 -30.52 28.60
C VAL A 473 4.76 -31.11 28.38
N THR A 474 4.91 -32.14 27.54
CA THR A 474 6.21 -32.76 27.25
C THR A 474 6.90 -32.13 26.04
N ARG A 475 8.24 -32.18 25.99
CA ARG A 475 9.03 -31.68 24.86
C ARG A 475 8.62 -32.34 23.56
N GLU A 476 8.53 -33.66 23.56
CA GLU A 476 8.24 -34.47 22.38
C GLU A 476 6.87 -34.10 21.81
N ARG A 477 5.88 -33.90 22.69
CA ARG A 477 4.53 -33.51 22.26
C ARG A 477 4.50 -32.09 21.70
N LYS A 478 5.20 -31.15 22.33
CA LYS A 478 5.32 -29.77 21.82
C LYS A 478 5.92 -29.74 20.41
N VAL A 479 7.00 -30.48 20.19
CA VAL A 479 7.65 -30.58 18.87
C VAL A 479 6.72 -31.22 17.84
N GLN A 480 6.06 -32.32 18.17
CA GLN A 480 5.11 -32.99 17.25
C GLN A 480 3.99 -32.07 16.79
N ILE A 481 3.37 -31.32 17.70
CA ILE A 481 2.28 -30.40 17.37
C ILE A 481 2.82 -29.22 16.56
N ALA A 482 3.96 -28.63 16.96
CA ALA A 482 4.57 -27.53 16.22
C ALA A 482 4.93 -27.92 14.78
N GLU A 483 5.54 -29.08 14.56
CA GLU A 483 5.86 -29.59 13.22
C GLU A 483 4.61 -29.87 12.39
N ARG A 484 3.56 -30.42 13.00
CA ARG A 484 2.27 -30.64 12.33
C ARG A 484 1.66 -29.31 11.89
N SER A 485 1.57 -28.34 12.79
CA SER A 485 1.02 -27.02 12.50
C SER A 485 1.85 -26.27 11.45
N HIS A 486 3.18 -26.39 11.51
CA HIS A 486 4.08 -25.82 10.50
C HIS A 486 3.79 -26.37 9.10
N ARG A 487 3.71 -27.71 8.95
CA ARG A 487 3.36 -28.33 7.66
C ARG A 487 1.98 -27.91 7.18
N LEU A 488 0.99 -27.84 8.07
CA LEU A 488 -0.34 -27.35 7.72
C LEU A 488 -0.27 -25.91 7.17
N LEU A 489 0.38 -24.99 7.90
CA LEU A 489 0.50 -23.59 7.48
C LEU A 489 1.21 -23.44 6.14
N THR A 490 2.37 -24.09 5.98
CA THR A 490 3.25 -23.89 4.83
C THR A 490 2.83 -24.68 3.59
N GLU A 491 2.39 -25.93 3.76
CA GLU A 491 2.09 -26.84 2.64
C GLU A 491 0.60 -26.80 2.24
N LYS A 492 -0.33 -26.87 3.20
CA LYS A 492 -1.78 -26.89 2.93
C LYS A 492 -2.34 -25.50 2.74
N TYR A 493 -1.99 -24.58 3.63
CA TYR A 493 -2.56 -23.23 3.70
C TYR A 493 -1.73 -22.16 2.98
N GLY A 494 -0.52 -22.50 2.51
CA GLY A 494 0.33 -21.62 1.71
C GLY A 494 0.83 -20.37 2.44
N VAL A 495 0.87 -20.37 3.77
CA VAL A 495 1.45 -19.28 4.57
C VAL A 495 2.97 -19.31 4.39
N ALA A 496 3.54 -18.16 4.01
CA ALA A 496 4.98 -18.03 3.85
C ALA A 496 5.71 -18.20 5.18
N GLU A 497 6.86 -18.89 5.13
CA GLU A 497 7.79 -19.08 6.25
C GLU A 497 8.45 -17.77 6.69
#